data_AF-A0A377C3C9-F1
#
_entry.id   AF-A0A377C3C9-F1
#
_cell.length_a   1.000
_cell.length_b   1.000
_cell.length_c   1.000
_cell.angle_alpha   90.00
_cell.angle_beta   90.00
_cell.angle_gamma   90.00
#
_symmetry.space_group_name_H-M   'P 1'
#
loop_
_entity.id
_entity.type
_entity.pdbx_description
1 polymer ?
#
loop_
_entity_poly.entity_id
_entity_poly.type
_entity_poly.pdbx_seq_one_letter_code
_entity_poly.pdbx_strand_id
1 'polypeptide(L)'
;MLLATALLIVGLLLVVYSADRLVFAASILCRTFGIPPLIIGMTVVSIGTSLPEIIVSLAASLHEQRDLAVGTALGSNIINILLILGLAALVRPFTVHSDVLRRELPLMLLVSVVGRFRTL
;
A
#
# COMPACT_ATOMS: atom_id res chain seq x y z
N MET A 1 -11.82 -24.87 -14.04
CA MET A 1 -10.89 -24.69 -12.89
C MET A 1 -9.48 -24.34 -13.35
N LEU A 2 -8.84 -25.11 -14.24
CA LEU A 2 -7.51 -24.80 -14.80
C LEU A 2 -7.36 -23.37 -15.35
N LEU A 3 -8.35 -22.89 -16.13
CA LEU A 3 -8.33 -21.53 -16.66
C LEU A 3 -8.33 -20.45 -15.56
N ALA A 4 -9.16 -20.62 -14.52
CA ALA A 4 -9.24 -19.67 -13.41
C ALA A 4 -7.93 -19.62 -12.61
N THR A 5 -7.33 -20.79 -12.35
CA THR A 5 -6.02 -20.87 -11.69
C THR A 5 -4.93 -20.24 -12.53
N ALA A 6 -4.93 -20.46 -13.86
CA ALA A 6 -3.97 -19.84 -14.77
C ALA A 6 -4.11 -18.31 -14.78
N LEU A 7 -5.35 -17.79 -14.87
CA LEU A 7 -5.63 -16.36 -14.81
C LEU A 7 -5.21 -15.74 -13.47
N LEU A 8 -5.40 -16.45 -12.36
CA LEU A 8 -4.94 -15.99 -11.05
C LEU A 8 -3.43 -15.87 -10.99
N ILE A 9 -2.68 -16.88 -11.46
CA ILE A 9 -1.22 -16.85 -11.47
C ILE A 9 -0.70 -15.72 -12.35
N VAL A 10 -1.24 -15.59 -13.57
CA VAL A 10 -0.85 -14.52 -14.51
C VAL A 10 -1.17 -13.15 -13.94
N GLY A 11 -2.34 -12.97 -13.33
CA GLY A 11 -2.74 -11.73 -12.67
C GLY A 11 -1.79 -11.37 -11.52
N LEU A 12 -1.42 -12.34 -10.68
CA LEU A 12 -0.48 -12.11 -9.57
C LEU A 12 0.89 -11.65 -10.08
N LEU A 13 1.42 -12.31 -11.12
CA LEU A 13 2.69 -11.94 -11.74
C LEU A 13 2.64 -10.53 -12.34
N LEU A 14 1.55 -10.18 -13.01
CA LEU A 14 1.35 -8.84 -13.58
C LEU A 14 1.28 -7.76 -12.50
N VAL A 15 0.62 -8.02 -11.38
CA VAL A 15 0.56 -7.06 -10.25
C VAL A 15 1.94 -6.81 -9.69
N VAL A 16 2.72 -7.87 -9.43
CA VAL A 16 4.10 -7.73 -8.92
C VAL A 16 4.97 -6.96 -9.92
N TYR A 17 4.90 -7.31 -11.20
CA TYR A 17 5.68 -6.65 -12.25
C TYR A 17 5.34 -5.17 -12.41
N SER A 18 4.04 -4.84 -12.40
CA SER A 18 3.57 -3.45 -12.54
C SER A 18 3.93 -2.58 -11.34
N ALA A 19 3.84 -3.12 -10.11
CA ALA A 19 4.24 -2.41 -8.90
C ALA A 19 5.74 -2.05 -8.91
N ASP A 20 6.61 -3.00 -9.30
CA ASP A 20 8.06 -2.75 -9.42
C ASP A 20 8.36 -1.66 -10.47
N ARG A 21 7.72 -1.76 -11.65
CA ARG A 21 7.88 -0.78 -12.73
C ARG A 21 7.39 0.62 -12.36
N LEU A 22 6.30 0.72 -11.60
CA LEU A 22 5.80 1.98 -11.07
C LEU A 22 6.85 2.65 -10.17
N VAL A 23 7.39 1.91 -9.19
CA VAL A 23 8.39 2.44 -8.25
C VAL A 23 9.66 2.86 -9.01
N PHE A 24 10.10 2.04 -9.97
CA PHE A 24 11.25 2.35 -10.81
C PHE A 24 11.04 3.64 -11.61
N ALA A 25 9.91 3.79 -12.31
CA ALA A 25 9.59 4.98 -13.08
C ALA A 25 9.49 6.23 -12.19
N ALA A 26 8.83 6.12 -11.03
CA ALA A 26 8.71 7.20 -10.06
C ALA A 26 10.09 7.66 -9.55
N SER A 27 11.02 6.71 -9.33
CA SER A 27 12.38 7.02 -8.90
C SER A 27 13.19 7.79 -9.95
N ILE A 28 12.98 7.48 -11.24
CA ILE A 28 13.62 8.20 -12.36
C ILE A 28 13.10 9.64 -12.42
N LEU A 29 11.78 9.82 -12.38
CA LEU A 29 11.16 11.15 -12.37
C LEU A 29 11.68 12.00 -11.21
N CYS A 30 11.82 11.40 -10.03
CA CYS A 30 12.38 12.04 -8.84
C CYS A 30 13.76 12.65 -9.11
N ARG A 31 14.66 11.85 -9.73
CA ARG A 31 16.02 12.28 -10.09
C ARG A 31 16.04 13.39 -11.14
N THR A 32 15.13 13.34 -12.11
CA THR A 32 15.06 14.34 -13.18
C THR A 32 14.51 15.69 -12.69
N PHE A 33 13.51 15.67 -11.80
CA PHE A 33 12.88 16.90 -11.28
C PHE A 33 13.54 17.46 -10.01
N GLY A 34 14.58 16.80 -9.47
CA GLY A 34 15.24 17.23 -8.23
C GLY A 34 14.34 17.15 -6.99
N ILE A 35 13.28 16.35 -7.05
CA ILE A 35 12.34 16.18 -5.94
C ILE A 35 12.97 15.19 -4.94
N PRO A 36 12.83 15.39 -3.62
CA PRO A 36 13.27 14.42 -2.64
C PRO A 36 12.56 13.06 -2.81
N PRO A 37 13.30 11.92 -2.80
CA PRO A 37 12.72 10.57 -2.90
C PRO A 37 11.58 10.29 -1.92
N LEU A 38 11.67 10.87 -0.71
CA LEU A 38 10.66 10.75 0.32
C LEU A 38 9.30 11.31 -0.13
N ILE A 39 9.25 12.45 -0.81
CA ILE A 39 8.00 13.10 -1.21
C ILE A 39 7.27 12.25 -2.26
N ILE A 40 8.00 11.75 -3.27
CA ILE A 40 7.42 10.87 -4.29
C ILE A 40 7.02 9.53 -3.69
N GLY A 41 7.82 9.00 -2.76
CA GLY A 41 7.50 7.82 -1.98
C GLY A 41 6.15 7.93 -1.26
N MET A 42 5.94 9.06 -0.57
CA MET A 42 4.71 9.34 0.18
C MET A 42 3.51 9.72 -0.68
N THR A 43 3.69 10.04 -1.97
CA THR A 43 2.61 10.52 -2.84
C THR A 43 2.31 9.56 -4.00
N VAL A 44 3.13 9.57 -5.05
CA VAL A 44 2.86 8.81 -6.28
C VAL A 44 3.05 7.32 -6.05
N VAL A 45 4.13 6.93 -5.35
CA VAL A 45 4.44 5.52 -5.12
C VAL A 45 3.44 4.91 -4.16
N SER A 46 3.17 5.56 -3.01
CA SER A 46 2.20 5.07 -2.02
C SER A 46 0.80 4.87 -2.61
N ILE A 47 0.32 5.83 -3.42
CA ILE A 47 -0.96 5.71 -4.12
C ILE A 47 -0.91 4.56 -5.11
N GLY A 48 0.11 4.54 -5.97
CA GLY A 48 0.18 3.58 -7.05
C GLY A 48 0.37 2.13 -6.59
N THR A 49 1.10 1.88 -5.49
CA THR A 49 1.19 0.54 -4.90
C THR A 49 -0.09 0.09 -4.21
N SER A 50 -0.98 1.04 -3.85
CA SER A 50 -2.28 0.74 -3.22
C SER A 50 -3.42 0.64 -4.24
N LEU A 51 -3.17 0.92 -5.52
CA LEU A 51 -4.19 0.85 -6.58
C LEU A 51 -4.80 -0.54 -6.72
N PRO A 52 -4.03 -1.65 -6.74
CA PRO A 52 -4.61 -2.99 -6.84
C PRO A 52 -5.61 -3.26 -5.72
N GLU A 53 -5.29 -2.89 -4.48
CA GLU A 53 -6.12 -3.07 -3.29
C GLU A 53 -7.37 -2.18 -3.34
N ILE A 54 -7.25 -0.95 -3.84
CA ILE A 54 -8.40 -0.07 -4.07
C ILE A 54 -9.34 -0.70 -5.09
N ILE A 55 -8.82 -1.23 -6.20
CA ILE A 55 -9.61 -1.89 -7.24
C ILE A 55 -10.31 -3.14 -6.68
N VAL A 56 -9.61 -3.98 -5.92
CA VAL A 56 -10.18 -5.18 -5.29
C VAL A 56 -11.25 -4.80 -4.28
N SER A 57 -10.99 -3.81 -3.42
CA SER A 57 -11.95 -3.36 -2.40
C SER A 57 -13.20 -2.73 -3.04
N LEU A 58 -13.02 -1.97 -4.12
CA LEU A 58 -14.11 -1.37 -4.88
C LEU A 58 -14.96 -2.46 -5.56
N ALA A 59 -14.32 -3.41 -6.25
CA ALA A 59 -15.01 -4.53 -6.87
C ALA A 59 -15.79 -5.35 -5.84
N ALA A 60 -15.18 -5.66 -4.70
CA ALA A 60 -15.83 -6.36 -3.60
C ALA A 60 -17.06 -5.60 -3.08
N SER A 61 -16.95 -4.27 -2.91
CA SER A 61 -18.08 -3.43 -2.49
C SER A 61 -19.21 -3.39 -3.52
N LEU A 62 -18.88 -3.38 -4.82
CA LEU A 62 -19.88 -3.40 -5.91
C LEU A 62 -20.62 -4.74 -5.99
N HIS A 63 -19.97 -5.83 -5.56
CA HIS A 63 -20.56 -7.17 -5.47
C HIS A 63 -21.23 -7.46 -4.11
N GLU A 64 -21.50 -6.43 -3.31
CA GLU A 64 -22.08 -6.54 -1.96
C GLU A 64 -21.25 -7.37 -0.96
N GLN A 65 -19.97 -7.63 -1.26
CA GLN A 65 -19.04 -8.37 -0.40
C GLN A 65 -18.31 -7.41 0.55
N ARG A 66 -19.07 -6.81 1.49
CA ARG A 66 -18.54 -5.80 2.41
C ARG A 66 -17.39 -6.31 3.28
N ASP A 67 -17.48 -7.55 3.75
CA ASP A 67 -16.44 -8.15 4.58
C ASP A 67 -15.12 -8.30 3.82
N LEU A 68 -15.19 -8.65 2.53
CA LEU A 68 -14.00 -8.72 1.66
C LEU A 68 -13.44 -7.33 1.41
N ALA A 69 -14.28 -6.33 1.12
CA ALA A 69 -13.83 -4.96 0.88
C ALA A 69 -13.10 -4.37 2.10
N VAL A 70 -13.68 -4.52 3.29
CA VAL A 70 -13.06 -4.05 4.55
C VAL A 70 -11.82 -4.89 4.89
N GLY A 71 -11.89 -6.21 4.69
CA GLY A 71 -10.78 -7.13 4.91
C GLY A 71 -9.56 -6.80 4.05
N THR A 72 -9.75 -6.49 2.77
CA THR A 72 -8.67 -6.05 1.88
C THR A 72 -8.08 -4.71 2.33
N ALA A 73 -8.92 -3.72 2.64
CA ALA A 73 -8.47 -2.38 3.04
C ALA A 73 -7.69 -2.38 4.37
N LEU A 74 -8.16 -3.11 5.38
CA LEU A 74 -7.46 -3.21 6.67
C LEU A 74 -6.27 -4.16 6.60
N GLY A 75 -6.43 -5.29 5.91
CA GLY A 75 -5.40 -6.31 5.78
C GLY A 75 -4.13 -5.81 5.10
N SER A 76 -4.25 -5.00 4.04
CA SER A 76 -3.06 -4.47 3.35
C SER A 76 -2.24 -3.54 4.24
N ASN A 77 -2.88 -2.68 5.04
CA ASN A 77 -2.18 -1.81 5.99
C ASN A 77 -1.44 -2.60 7.08
N ILE A 78 -2.06 -3.67 7.58
CA ILE A 78 -1.44 -4.55 8.57
C ILE A 78 -0.22 -5.25 7.95
N ILE A 79 -0.33 -5.79 6.73
CA ILE A 79 0.79 -6.44 6.03
C ILE A 79 1.89 -5.43 5.71
N ASN A 80 1.56 -4.21 5.29
CA ASN A 80 2.56 -3.18 4.99
C ASN A 80 3.42 -2.82 6.22
N ILE A 81 2.81 -2.73 7.40
CA ILE A 81 3.51 -2.37 8.64
C ILE A 81 4.23 -3.58 9.24
N LEU A 82 3.54 -4.72 9.40
CA LEU A 82 4.11 -5.86 10.11
C LEU A 82 5.05 -6.69 9.25
N LEU A 83 4.65 -6.98 8.01
CA LEU A 83 5.42 -7.84 7.12
C LEU A 83 6.43 -7.04 6.32
N ILE A 84 5.99 -6.04 5.54
CA ILE A 84 6.88 -5.34 4.60
C ILE A 84 7.88 -4.46 5.36
N LEU A 85 7.39 -3.53 6.19
CA LEU A 85 8.25 -2.65 6.98
C LEU A 85 9.07 -3.43 8.02
N GLY A 86 8.45 -4.43 8.66
CA GLY A 86 9.14 -5.32 9.61
C GLY A 86 10.30 -6.10 8.96
N LEU A 87 10.07 -6.75 7.82
CA LEU A 87 11.13 -7.44 7.07
C LEU A 87 12.18 -6.47 6.54
N ALA A 88 11.78 -5.29 6.04
CA ALA A 88 12.72 -4.29 5.56
C ALA A 88 13.66 -3.83 6.69
N ALA A 89 13.13 -3.60 7.89
CA ALA A 89 13.92 -3.23 9.06
C ALA A 89 14.87 -4.35 9.53
N LEU A 90 14.45 -5.62 9.41
CA LEU A 90 15.30 -6.79 9.71
C LEU A 90 16.44 -6.95 8.71
N VAL A 91 16.16 -6.79 7.41
CA VAL A 91 17.17 -6.95 6.34
C VAL A 91 18.15 -5.77 6.32
N ARG A 92 17.64 -4.55 6.48
CA ARG A 92 18.46 -3.34 6.48
C ARG A 92 17.91 -2.33 7.50
N PRO A 93 18.51 -2.26 8.69
CA PRO A 93 18.15 -1.25 9.68
C PRO A 93 18.30 0.15 9.08
N PHE A 94 17.26 0.97 9.20
CA PHE A 94 17.24 2.36 8.75
C PHE A 94 16.88 3.28 9.91
N THR A 95 17.47 4.49 9.92
CA THR A 95 17.14 5.51 10.90
C THR A 95 15.91 6.29 10.43
N VAL A 96 14.84 6.25 11.23
CA VAL A 96 13.64 7.05 10.97
C VAL A 96 13.83 8.43 11.57
N HIS A 97 13.58 9.48 10.80
CA HIS A 97 13.62 10.85 11.32
C HIS A 97 12.51 11.04 12.36
N SER A 98 12.87 11.55 13.53
CA SER A 98 11.97 11.72 14.68
C SER A 98 10.71 12.52 14.36
N ASP A 99 10.80 13.46 13.43
CA ASP A 99 9.66 14.30 13.01
C ASP A 99 8.58 13.52 12.27
N VAL A 100 8.98 12.55 11.44
CA VAL A 100 8.05 11.66 10.73
C VAL A 100 7.30 10.81 11.76
N LEU A 101 8.04 10.22 12.71
CA LEU A 101 7.46 9.37 13.76
C LEU A 101 6.50 10.16 14.66
N ARG A 102 6.89 11.38 15.09
CA ARG A 102 6.07 12.21 15.99
C ARG A 102 4.87 12.84 15.32
N ARG A 103 4.85 12.99 14.00
CA ARG A 103 3.75 13.62 13.27
C ARG A 103 2.82 12.60 12.64
N GLU A 104 3.37 11.56 12.01
CA GLU A 104 2.57 10.59 11.24
C GLU A 104 1.92 9.52 12.12
N LEU A 105 2.57 9.02 13.19
CA LEU A 105 1.94 8.04 14.08
C LEU A 105 0.70 8.57 14.81
N PRO A 106 0.72 9.76 15.44
CA PRO A 106 -0.50 10.28 16.08
C PRO A 106 -1.60 10.53 15.05
N LEU A 107 -1.26 11.03 13.86
CA LEU A 107 -2.23 11.20 12.78
C LEU A 107 -2.84 9.87 12.33
N MET A 108 -2.03 8.82 12.12
CA MET A 108 -2.53 7.48 11.80
C MET A 108 -3.48 6.96 12.89
N LEU A 109 -3.06 7.04 14.16
CA LEU A 109 -3.89 6.61 15.28
C LEU A 109 -5.21 7.38 15.36
N LEU A 110 -5.16 8.70 15.18
CA LEU A 110 -6.34 9.57 15.22
C LEU A 110 -7.30 9.21 14.08
N VAL A 111 -6.80 9.01 12.86
CA VAL A 111 -7.60 8.57 11.71
C VAL A 111 -8.19 7.18 11.93
N SER A 112 -7.43 6.23 12.50
CA SER A 112 -7.93 4.89 12.82
C SER A 112 -9.04 4.93 13.87
N VAL A 113 -8.90 5.76 14.90
CA VAL A 113 -9.92 5.93 15.95
C VAL A 113 -11.18 6.60 15.37
N VAL A 114 -11.03 7.71 14.66
CA VAL A 114 -12.17 8.41 14.03
C VAL A 114 -12.88 7.52 13.01
N GLY A 115 -12.12 6.76 12.20
CA GLY A 115 -12.66 5.80 11.26
C GLY A 115 -13.51 4.73 11.94
N ARG A 116 -13.05 4.21 13.09
CA ARG A 116 -13.81 3.24 13.90
C ARG A 116 -15.11 3.82 14.46
N PHE A 117 -15.15 5.11 14.81
CA PHE A 117 -16.36 5.76 15.32
C PHE A 117 -17.43 5.99 14.24
N ARG A 118 -17.07 5.97 12.96
CA ARG A 118 -18.01 6.25 11.85
C ARG A 118 -18.68 5.00 11.27
N THR A 119 -18.20 3.81 11.63
CA THR A 119 -18.68 2.50 11.14
C THR A 119 -19.52 1.73 12.18
N LEU A 120 -19.73 2.32 13.37
CA LEU A 120 -20.67 1.88 14.41
C LEU A 120 -21.96 2.70 14.29
#